data_AF-A0A7Y6YKP6-F1
#
_entry.id   AF-A0A7Y6YKP6-F1
#
_cell.length_a   1.000
_cell.length_b   1.000
_cell.length_c   1.000
_cell.angle_alpha   90.00
_cell.angle_beta   90.00
_cell.angle_gamma   90.00
#
_symmetry.space_group_name_H-M   'P 1'
#
loop_
_entity.id
_entity.type
_entity.pdbx_description
1 polymer ?
#
loop_
_entity_poly.entity_id
_entity_poly.type
_entity_poly.pdbx_seq_one_letter_code
_entity_poly.pdbx_strand_id
1 'polypeptide(L)'
;MLVHIGKCGGSTLRQELQNRGKDIRIAHIRQPPLGPQFRYYITLRSPLRRALSAFNWRRKLVLEEASQPDRFPGEAQILAHYGSLDALARALYFEDGTDNALAQGNFRSIHHLGEGIAFYLEPLLAAVQPDQIAGVLMQETLDADLQRLFGIQSSLRLNDNSQAAAGRPGLSAQGEANLRRYLAPDYACIRTLGAWRLIPPQVLQQL
;
A
#
# COMPACT_ATOMS: atom_id res chain seq x y z
N MET A 1 16.12 6.66 6.19
CA MET A 1 15.14 5.68 6.72
C MET A 1 14.15 5.34 5.64
N LEU A 2 13.80 4.07 5.48
CA LEU A 2 12.76 3.62 4.55
C LEU A 2 11.43 3.44 5.29
N VAL A 3 10.41 4.16 4.85
CA VAL A 3 9.01 3.91 5.22
C VAL A 3 8.46 2.86 4.27
N HIS A 4 8.42 1.61 4.71
CA HIS A 4 7.95 0.48 3.92
C HIS A 4 6.46 0.26 4.16
N ILE A 5 5.66 0.73 3.20
CA ILE A 5 4.23 0.46 3.15
C ILE A 5 4.01 -0.86 2.41
N GLY A 6 3.24 -1.76 3.02
CA GLY A 6 2.95 -3.07 2.42
C GLY A 6 2.45 -2.95 0.98
N LYS A 7 2.92 -3.85 0.10
CA LYS A 7 2.55 -3.95 -1.33
C LYS A 7 2.98 -2.78 -2.22
N CYS A 8 3.91 -1.95 -1.75
CA CYS A 8 4.45 -0.79 -2.48
C CYS A 8 5.92 -0.99 -2.94
N GLY A 9 6.46 -2.21 -2.91
CA GLY A 9 7.80 -2.49 -3.46
C GLY A 9 8.95 -2.29 -2.47
N GLY A 10 8.67 -2.02 -1.20
CA GLY A 10 9.70 -1.82 -0.19
C GLY A 10 10.62 -3.03 0.03
N SER A 11 10.14 -4.26 -0.16
CA SER A 11 11.01 -5.45 -0.14
C SER A 11 12.04 -5.45 -1.28
N THR A 12 11.65 -5.07 -2.50
CA THR A 12 12.56 -4.94 -3.64
C THR A 12 13.59 -3.86 -3.40
N LEU A 13 13.15 -2.66 -3.00
CA LEU A 13 14.05 -1.55 -2.66
C LEU A 13 15.04 -1.94 -1.56
N ARG A 14 14.57 -2.58 -0.49
CA ARG A 14 15.44 -3.06 0.59
C ARG A 14 16.53 -4.00 0.04
N GLN A 15 16.14 -5.01 -0.73
CA GLN A 15 17.09 -6.00 -1.25
C GLN A 15 18.13 -5.35 -2.16
N GLU A 16 17.70 -4.46 -3.07
CA GLU A 16 18.59 -3.72 -3.95
C GLU A 16 19.61 -2.86 -3.21
N LEU A 17 19.16 -2.16 -2.15
CA LEU A 17 20.06 -1.37 -1.31
C LEU A 17 21.05 -2.25 -0.53
N GLN A 18 20.57 -3.36 0.04
CA GLN A 18 21.42 -4.32 0.78
C GLN A 18 22.48 -4.96 -0.13
N ASN A 19 22.12 -5.35 -1.34
CA ASN A 19 23.04 -5.93 -2.33
C ASN A 19 24.18 -4.96 -2.71
N ARG A 20 23.97 -3.66 -2.53
CA ARG A 20 24.98 -2.61 -2.77
C ARG A 20 25.69 -2.14 -1.50
N GLY A 21 25.56 -2.88 -0.39
CA GLY A 21 26.19 -2.55 0.88
C GLY A 21 25.63 -1.29 1.54
N LYS A 22 24.44 -0.81 1.15
CA LYS A 22 23.80 0.34 1.78
C LYS A 22 23.00 -0.14 2.99
N ASP A 23 23.38 0.30 4.19
CA ASP A 23 22.57 0.11 5.38
C ASP A 23 21.43 1.13 5.43
N ILE A 24 20.19 0.63 5.53
CA ILE A 24 19.00 1.47 5.64
C ILE A 24 18.09 0.96 6.76
N ARG A 25 17.79 1.84 7.72
CA ARG A 25 16.79 1.58 8.75
C ARG A 25 15.40 1.56 8.15
N ILE A 26 14.56 0.62 8.55
CA ILE A 26 13.21 0.40 8.00
C ILE A 26 12.15 0.56 9.09
N ALA A 27 11.09 1.31 8.77
CA ALA A 27 9.82 1.30 9.48
C ALA A 27 8.80 0.50 8.64
N HIS A 28 8.31 -0.60 9.19
CA HIS A 28 7.30 -1.48 8.59
C HIS A 28 6.45 -2.06 9.72
N ILE A 29 5.12 -2.08 9.57
CA ILE A 29 4.17 -2.53 10.62
C ILE A 29 4.27 -1.66 11.90
N ARG A 30 4.83 -0.45 11.80
CA ARG A 30 4.94 0.52 12.89
C ARG A 30 5.10 1.93 12.34
N GLN A 31 4.75 2.92 13.16
CA GLN A 31 4.97 4.34 12.84
C GLN A 31 6.46 4.62 12.60
N PRO A 32 6.82 5.41 11.57
CA PRO A 32 8.18 5.91 11.43
C PRO A 32 8.54 6.80 12.64
N PRO A 33 9.76 6.69 13.20
CA PRO A 33 10.22 7.63 14.22
C PRO A 33 10.28 9.05 13.66
N LEU A 34 9.98 10.03 14.53
CA LEU A 34 9.94 11.45 14.20
C LEU A 34 11.16 12.17 14.77
N GLY A 35 11.61 13.22 14.09
CA GLY A 35 12.72 14.06 14.54
C GLY A 35 13.49 14.73 13.40
N PRO A 36 14.13 15.88 13.65
CA PRO A 36 14.80 16.68 12.61
C PRO A 36 16.00 15.96 11.97
N GLN A 37 16.59 14.98 12.66
CA GLN A 37 17.72 14.18 12.18
C GLN A 37 17.33 13.13 11.14
N PHE A 38 16.04 12.80 11.02
CA PHE A 38 15.61 11.76 10.09
C PHE A 38 15.44 12.31 8.67
N ARG A 39 15.82 11.48 7.71
CA ARG A 39 15.53 11.64 6.29
C ARG A 39 14.84 10.39 5.77
N TYR A 40 13.73 10.56 5.07
CA TYR A 40 12.83 9.47 4.71
C TYR A 40 12.84 9.20 3.21
N TYR A 41 12.96 7.92 2.86
CA TYR A 41 12.53 7.40 1.58
C TYR A 41 11.20 6.69 1.79
N ILE A 42 10.23 6.94 0.91
CA ILE A 42 8.88 6.38 1.02
C ILE A 42 8.58 5.57 -0.23
N THR A 43 8.13 4.34 -0.05
CA THR A 43 7.60 3.53 -1.16
C THR A 43 6.07 3.59 -1.15
N LEU A 44 5.47 3.95 -2.28
CA LEU A 44 4.04 4.12 -2.48
C LEU A 44 3.51 3.30 -3.65
N ARG A 45 2.18 3.28 -3.78
CA ARG A 45 1.43 2.68 -4.88
C ARG A 45 0.07 3.36 -4.95
N SER A 46 -0.63 3.28 -6.09
CA SER A 46 -2.06 3.64 -6.14
C SER A 46 -2.83 2.96 -5.00
N PRO A 47 -3.63 3.70 -4.20
CA PRO A 47 -4.37 3.13 -3.08
C PRO A 47 -5.26 1.94 -3.48
N LEU A 48 -5.93 2.04 -4.63
CA LEU A 48 -6.74 0.94 -5.18
C LEU A 48 -5.90 -0.29 -5.54
N ARG A 49 -4.81 -0.09 -6.29
CA ARG A 49 -3.93 -1.20 -6.70
C ARG A 49 -3.25 -1.85 -5.50
N ARG A 50 -2.92 -1.06 -4.47
CA ARG A 50 -2.40 -1.54 -3.19
C ARG A 50 -3.42 -2.40 -2.47
N ALA A 51 -4.66 -1.92 -2.30
CA ALA A 51 -5.73 -2.66 -1.65
C ALA A 51 -6.01 -3.99 -2.38
N LEU A 52 -6.10 -3.98 -3.71
CA LEU A 52 -6.30 -5.18 -4.51
C LEU A 52 -5.17 -6.20 -4.31
N SER A 53 -3.92 -5.74 -4.37
CA SER A 53 -2.75 -6.59 -4.14
C SER A 53 -2.70 -7.15 -2.72
N ALA A 54 -3.07 -6.35 -1.72
CA ALA A 54 -3.11 -6.75 -0.32
C ALA A 54 -4.19 -7.81 -0.07
N PHE A 55 -5.42 -7.58 -0.52
CA PHE A 55 -6.52 -8.53 -0.39
C PHE A 55 -6.19 -9.86 -1.06
N ASN A 56 -5.77 -9.84 -2.33
CA ASN A 56 -5.47 -11.06 -3.08
C ASN A 56 -4.32 -11.85 -2.45
N TRP A 57 -3.30 -11.16 -1.93
CA TRP A 57 -2.20 -11.82 -1.23
C TRP A 57 -2.66 -12.49 0.07
N ARG A 58 -3.47 -11.82 0.88
CA ARG A 58 -4.00 -12.43 2.11
C ARG A 58 -4.91 -13.61 1.78
N ARG A 59 -5.83 -13.47 0.84
CA ARG A 59 -6.68 -14.57 0.34
C ARG A 59 -5.84 -15.78 -0.09
N LYS A 60 -4.78 -15.56 -0.88
CA LYS A 60 -3.88 -16.62 -1.33
C LYS A 60 -3.24 -17.37 -0.15
N LEU A 61 -2.58 -16.65 0.77
CA LEU A 61 -1.88 -17.28 1.90
C LEU A 61 -2.83 -17.96 2.90
N VAL A 62 -4.03 -17.43 3.08
CA VAL A 62 -4.97 -17.87 4.12
C VAL A 62 -5.90 -18.98 3.61
N LEU A 63 -6.43 -18.85 2.39
CA LEU A 63 -7.46 -19.74 1.86
C LEU A 63 -6.99 -20.67 0.74
N GLU A 64 -6.07 -20.24 -0.11
CA GLU A 64 -5.67 -21.02 -1.30
C GLU A 64 -4.49 -21.95 -0.98
N GLU A 65 -3.43 -21.38 -0.38
CA GLU A 65 -2.25 -22.14 0.05
C GLU A 65 -2.36 -22.66 1.48
N ALA A 66 -3.26 -22.07 2.28
CA ALA A 66 -3.42 -22.36 3.70
C ALA A 66 -2.09 -22.39 4.48
N SER A 67 -1.14 -21.53 4.10
CA SER A 67 0.17 -21.40 4.75
C SER A 67 0.13 -20.48 5.97
N GLN A 68 -0.91 -19.65 6.10
CA GLN A 68 -1.12 -18.74 7.24
C GLN A 68 -2.60 -18.62 7.68
N PRO A 69 -3.34 -19.74 7.83
CA PRO A 69 -4.79 -19.70 8.04
C PRO A 69 -5.18 -19.01 9.36
N ASP A 70 -4.43 -19.27 10.43
CA ASP A 70 -4.73 -18.79 11.79
C ASP A 70 -3.76 -17.70 12.27
N ARG A 71 -2.99 -17.11 11.34
CA ARG A 71 -2.01 -16.08 11.71
C ARG A 71 -2.67 -14.83 12.31
N PHE A 72 -3.87 -14.49 11.82
CA PHE A 72 -4.66 -13.36 12.29
C PHE A 72 -6.09 -13.82 12.62
N PRO A 73 -6.54 -13.69 13.87
CA PRO A 73 -7.87 -14.15 14.27
C PRO A 73 -8.98 -13.55 13.40
N GLY A 74 -9.88 -14.40 12.90
CA GLY A 74 -11.05 -13.99 12.12
C GLY A 74 -10.78 -13.68 10.63
N GLU A 75 -9.52 -13.57 10.20
CA GLU A 75 -9.19 -13.13 8.83
C GLU A 75 -9.67 -14.13 7.77
N ALA A 76 -9.54 -15.43 8.03
CA ALA A 76 -10.00 -16.48 7.11
C ALA A 76 -11.52 -16.40 6.86
N GLN A 77 -12.31 -16.21 7.93
CA GLN A 77 -13.76 -16.09 7.85
C GLN A 77 -14.16 -14.86 7.04
N ILE A 78 -13.49 -13.72 7.24
CA ILE A 78 -13.75 -12.49 6.50
C ILE A 78 -13.41 -12.67 5.01
N LEU A 79 -12.23 -13.21 4.69
CA LEU A 79 -11.78 -13.42 3.31
C LEU A 79 -12.70 -14.40 2.56
N ALA A 80 -13.19 -15.43 3.25
CA ALA A 80 -14.14 -16.40 2.71
C ALA A 80 -15.52 -15.75 2.49
N HIS A 81 -16.01 -14.97 3.47
CA HIS A 81 -17.30 -14.29 3.42
C HIS A 81 -17.43 -13.36 2.21
N TYR A 82 -16.44 -12.49 1.98
CA TYR A 82 -16.51 -11.55 0.85
C TYR A 82 -16.09 -12.17 -0.48
N GLY A 83 -15.17 -13.14 -0.48
CA GLY A 83 -14.71 -13.80 -1.70
C GLY A 83 -13.80 -12.95 -2.61
N SER A 84 -14.01 -11.64 -2.68
CA SER A 84 -13.25 -10.71 -3.53
C SER A 84 -13.16 -9.32 -2.89
N LEU A 85 -12.20 -8.52 -3.34
CA LEU A 85 -12.13 -7.12 -2.91
C LEU A 85 -13.33 -6.31 -3.41
N ASP A 86 -13.87 -6.60 -4.60
CA ASP A 86 -15.05 -5.89 -5.12
C ASP A 86 -16.26 -6.07 -4.21
N ALA A 87 -16.55 -7.31 -3.79
CA ALA A 87 -17.64 -7.60 -2.88
C ALA A 87 -17.48 -6.88 -1.53
N LEU A 88 -16.26 -6.88 -0.97
CA LEU A 88 -15.96 -6.12 0.24
C LEU A 88 -16.14 -4.62 0.01
N ALA A 89 -15.65 -4.08 -1.10
CA ALA A 89 -15.73 -2.66 -1.44
C ALA A 89 -17.19 -2.18 -1.62
N ARG A 90 -18.03 -2.96 -2.30
CA ARG A 90 -19.46 -2.67 -2.43
C ARG A 90 -20.18 -2.70 -1.07
N ALA A 91 -19.72 -3.52 -0.14
CA ALA A 91 -20.28 -3.61 1.20
C ALA A 91 -19.84 -2.48 2.16
N LEU A 92 -18.85 -1.65 1.82
CA LEU A 92 -18.34 -0.58 2.71
C LEU A 92 -19.39 0.48 3.07
N TYR A 93 -20.43 0.61 2.26
CA TYR A 93 -21.54 1.54 2.43
C TYR A 93 -22.86 0.81 2.14
N PHE A 94 -23.93 1.24 2.79
CA PHE A 94 -25.29 0.81 2.45
C PHE A 94 -25.78 1.50 1.16
N GLU A 95 -26.92 1.07 0.63
CA GLU A 95 -27.51 1.62 -0.60
C GLU A 95 -27.84 3.12 -0.48
N ASP A 96 -28.17 3.59 0.72
CA ASP A 96 -28.39 5.00 1.04
C ASP A 96 -27.09 5.82 1.19
N GLY A 97 -25.93 5.17 1.02
CA GLY A 97 -24.60 5.78 1.10
C GLY A 97 -24.06 5.97 2.52
N THR A 98 -24.79 5.53 3.55
CA THR A 98 -24.31 5.54 4.94
C THR A 98 -23.25 4.48 5.18
N ASP A 99 -22.43 4.67 6.21
CA ASP A 99 -21.31 3.80 6.52
C ASP A 99 -21.78 2.42 7.01
N ASN A 100 -21.25 1.36 6.42
CA ASN A 100 -21.40 0.01 6.96
C ASN A 100 -20.23 -0.30 7.91
N ALA A 101 -20.42 -0.01 9.20
CA ALA A 101 -19.39 -0.17 10.22
C ALA A 101 -18.78 -1.58 10.28
N LEU A 102 -19.58 -2.63 10.04
CA LEU A 102 -19.11 -4.01 10.02
C LEU A 102 -18.15 -4.27 8.85
N ALA A 103 -18.55 -3.88 7.63
CA ALA A 103 -17.70 -4.08 6.45
C ALA A 103 -16.41 -3.27 6.53
N GLN A 104 -16.48 -2.03 7.02
CA GLN A 104 -15.30 -1.21 7.25
C GLN A 104 -14.40 -1.79 8.36
N GLY A 105 -14.98 -2.36 9.42
CA GLY A 105 -14.26 -3.09 10.46
C GLY A 105 -13.53 -4.31 9.89
N ASN A 106 -14.22 -5.11 9.07
CA ASN A 106 -13.66 -6.26 8.37
C ASN A 106 -12.54 -5.86 7.40
N PHE A 107 -12.66 -4.72 6.71
CA PHE A 107 -11.59 -4.20 5.87
C PHE A 107 -10.33 -3.91 6.70
N ARG A 108 -10.48 -3.26 7.86
CA ARG A 108 -9.35 -2.90 8.74
C ARG A 108 -8.71 -4.11 9.43
N SER A 109 -9.47 -5.17 9.71
CA SER A 109 -8.94 -6.37 10.37
C SER A 109 -8.12 -7.27 9.44
N ILE A 110 -8.30 -7.15 8.12
CA ILE A 110 -7.39 -7.80 7.16
C ILE A 110 -6.03 -7.09 7.24
N HIS A 111 -5.00 -7.81 7.69
CA HIS A 111 -3.74 -7.22 8.18
C HIS A 111 -3.10 -6.21 7.20
N HIS A 112 -2.94 -6.59 5.93
CA HIS A 112 -2.35 -5.69 4.93
C HIS A 112 -3.28 -4.57 4.46
N LEU A 113 -4.59 -4.67 4.69
CA LEU A 113 -5.54 -3.61 4.37
C LEU A 113 -5.61 -2.56 5.49
N GLY A 114 -5.61 -3.00 6.75
CA GLY A 114 -5.61 -2.11 7.92
C GLY A 114 -4.39 -1.20 8.01
N GLU A 115 -3.24 -1.66 7.54
CA GLU A 115 -1.99 -0.87 7.51
C GLU A 115 -1.84 -0.09 6.20
N GLY A 116 -2.86 0.75 5.89
CA GLY A 116 -2.96 1.61 4.70
C GLY A 116 -1.82 2.61 4.53
N ILE A 117 -1.88 3.46 3.50
CA ILE A 117 -0.88 4.53 3.32
C ILE A 117 -0.99 5.56 4.46
N ALA A 118 -2.21 5.97 4.79
CA ALA A 118 -2.49 6.93 5.86
C ALA A 118 -2.00 6.44 7.22
N PHE A 119 -2.09 5.13 7.50
CA PHE A 119 -1.54 4.55 8.72
C PHE A 119 -0.07 4.96 8.94
N TYR A 120 0.77 4.94 7.90
CA TYR A 120 2.18 5.33 8.03
C TYR A 120 2.41 6.82 7.85
N LEU A 121 1.68 7.45 6.93
CA LEU A 121 2.03 8.77 6.43
C LEU A 121 1.27 9.91 7.09
N GLU A 122 0.06 9.71 7.60
CA GLU A 122 -0.71 10.81 8.18
C GLU A 122 -0.01 11.43 9.39
N PRO A 123 0.45 10.64 10.41
CA PRO A 123 1.22 11.20 11.51
C PRO A 123 2.59 11.75 11.07
N LEU A 124 3.23 11.10 10.08
CA LEU A 124 4.53 11.53 9.58
C LEU A 124 4.44 12.90 8.91
N LEU A 125 3.53 13.06 7.95
CA LEU A 125 3.37 14.27 7.15
C LEU A 125 2.86 15.45 7.98
N ALA A 126 2.18 15.20 9.09
CA ALA A 126 1.80 16.23 10.05
C ALA A 126 3.00 16.79 10.85
N ALA A 127 4.10 16.03 10.95
CA ALA A 127 5.23 16.35 11.82
C ALA A 127 6.53 16.71 11.09
N VAL A 128 6.65 16.39 9.79
CA VAL A 128 7.87 16.60 9.02
C VAL A 128 7.74 17.73 8.01
N GLN A 129 8.88 18.32 7.65
CA GLN A 129 8.99 19.28 6.56
C GLN A 129 9.29 18.59 5.22
N PRO A 130 8.99 19.22 4.07
CA PRO A 130 9.23 18.62 2.75
C PRO A 130 10.68 18.16 2.51
N ASP A 131 11.66 18.91 3.01
CA ASP A 131 13.10 18.63 2.88
C ASP A 131 13.56 17.41 3.70
N GLN A 132 12.73 16.92 4.62
CA GLN A 132 12.98 15.67 5.34
C GLN A 132 12.63 14.43 4.50
N ILE A 133 11.88 14.59 3.40
CA ILE A 133 11.56 13.49 2.48
C ILE A 133 12.62 13.45 1.37
N ALA A 134 13.62 12.58 1.53
CA ALA A 134 14.72 12.41 0.58
C ALA A 134 14.28 11.82 -0.77
N GLY A 135 13.17 11.09 -0.80
CA GLY A 135 12.60 10.61 -2.06
C GLY A 135 11.35 9.77 -1.89
N VAL A 136 10.51 9.79 -2.92
CA VAL A 136 9.34 8.93 -3.06
C VAL A 136 9.55 8.01 -4.25
N LEU A 137 9.27 6.71 -4.05
CA LEU A 137 9.32 5.67 -5.07
C LEU A 137 7.93 5.09 -5.24
N MET A 138 7.45 5.02 -6.47
CA MET A 138 6.13 4.48 -6.79
C MET A 138 6.30 3.07 -7.33
N GLN A 139 5.49 2.12 -6.87
CA GLN A 139 5.50 0.74 -7.36
C GLN A 139 5.31 0.68 -8.89
N GLU A 140 4.50 1.59 -9.43
CA GLU A 140 4.20 1.71 -10.86
C GLU A 140 5.43 2.15 -11.69
N THR A 141 6.38 2.85 -11.08
CA THR A 141 7.59 3.37 -11.74
C THR A 141 8.88 2.99 -10.99
N LEU A 142 8.84 1.89 -10.23
CA LEU A 142 9.88 1.56 -9.25
C LEU A 142 11.27 1.47 -9.87
N ASP A 143 11.38 0.86 -11.05
CA ASP A 143 12.66 0.71 -11.77
C ASP A 143 13.24 2.09 -12.16
N ALA A 144 12.39 3.01 -12.63
CA ALA A 144 12.79 4.37 -12.97
C ALA A 144 13.15 5.19 -11.70
N ASP A 145 12.41 5.00 -10.61
CA ASP A 145 12.65 5.68 -9.34
C ASP A 145 13.95 5.20 -8.66
N LEU A 146 14.24 3.90 -8.74
CA LEU A 146 15.50 3.30 -8.29
C LEU A 146 16.69 3.87 -9.06
N GLN A 147 16.57 3.98 -10.39
CA GLN A 147 17.61 4.58 -11.21
C GLN A 147 17.80 6.06 -10.87
N ARG A 148 16.71 6.83 -10.76
CA ARG A 148 16.73 8.27 -10.50
C ARG A 148 17.30 8.61 -9.12
N LEU A 149 16.90 7.90 -8.06
CA LEU A 149 17.27 8.23 -6.69
C LEU A 149 18.56 7.57 -6.22
N PHE A 150 18.91 6.41 -6.79
CA PHE A 150 20.01 5.60 -6.28
C PHE A 150 21.02 5.15 -7.34
N GLY A 151 20.79 5.44 -8.63
CA GLY A 151 21.63 4.93 -9.73
C GLY A 151 21.55 3.40 -9.84
N ILE A 152 20.39 2.82 -9.53
CA ILE A 152 20.17 1.38 -9.55
C ILE A 152 19.29 1.00 -10.74
N GLN A 153 19.85 0.25 -11.69
CA GLN A 153 19.07 -0.54 -12.63
C GLN A 153 18.76 -1.87 -11.98
N SER A 154 17.48 -2.11 -11.67
CA SER A 154 17.05 -3.39 -11.08
C SER A 154 16.75 -4.40 -12.18
N SER A 155 17.26 -5.61 -12.01
CA SER A 155 16.78 -6.81 -12.72
C SER A 155 15.87 -7.67 -11.83
N LEU A 156 15.69 -7.28 -10.56
CA LEU A 156 15.03 -8.07 -9.52
C LEU A 156 13.59 -7.59 -9.32
N ARG A 157 12.63 -8.36 -9.82
CA ARG A 157 11.22 -8.23 -9.42
C ARG A 157 10.87 -9.27 -8.36
N LEU A 158 11.16 -8.94 -7.10
CA LEU A 158 10.73 -9.79 -5.99
C LEU A 158 9.21 -9.80 -5.88
N ASN A 159 8.63 -10.99 -5.80
CA ASN A 159 7.19 -11.20 -5.62
C ASN A 159 6.31 -10.67 -6.77
N ASP A 160 6.77 -10.79 -8.01
CA ASP A 160 5.90 -10.58 -9.18
C ASP A 160 4.77 -11.62 -9.17
N ASN A 161 3.63 -11.19 -8.64
CA ASN A 161 2.41 -12.00 -8.56
C ASN A 161 1.41 -11.58 -9.65
N SER A 162 1.87 -10.98 -10.75
CA SER A 162 1.02 -10.65 -11.90
C SER A 162 0.22 -11.85 -12.39
N GLN A 163 0.82 -13.05 -12.39
CA GLN A 163 0.12 -14.28 -12.75
C GLN A 163 -0.93 -14.71 -11.72
N ALA A 164 -0.69 -14.51 -10.42
CA ALA A 164 -1.68 -14.86 -9.39
C ALA A 164 -2.91 -13.93 -9.42
N ALA A 165 -2.78 -12.75 -10.05
CA ALA A 165 -3.89 -11.84 -10.31
C ALA A 165 -4.64 -12.16 -11.62
N ALA A 166 -4.06 -12.95 -12.52
CA ALA A 166 -4.69 -13.33 -13.78
C ALA A 166 -5.97 -14.14 -13.51
N GLY A 167 -7.08 -13.73 -14.10
CA GLY A 167 -8.39 -14.37 -13.93
C GLY A 167 -9.17 -13.98 -12.68
N ARG A 168 -8.63 -13.13 -11.79
CA ARG A 168 -9.42 -12.57 -10.68
C ARG A 168 -10.27 -11.40 -11.17
N PRO A 169 -11.56 -11.33 -10.80
CA PRO A 169 -12.41 -10.21 -11.19
C PRO A 169 -11.85 -8.90 -10.63
N GLY A 170 -11.84 -7.88 -11.49
CA GLY A 170 -11.49 -6.51 -11.10
C GLY A 170 -12.57 -5.85 -10.23
N LEU A 171 -12.37 -4.58 -9.91
CA LEU A 171 -13.39 -3.77 -9.25
C LEU A 171 -14.47 -3.39 -10.29
N SER A 172 -15.72 -3.52 -9.90
CA SER A 172 -16.84 -2.86 -10.58
C SER A 172 -16.75 -1.35 -10.41
N ALA A 173 -17.46 -0.57 -11.23
CA ALA A 173 -17.51 0.88 -11.08
C ALA A 173 -18.00 1.31 -9.67
N GLN A 174 -18.99 0.62 -9.13
CA GLN A 174 -19.49 0.87 -7.77
C GLN A 174 -18.45 0.49 -6.70
N GLY A 175 -17.80 -0.67 -6.84
CA GLY A 175 -16.74 -1.11 -5.92
C GLY A 175 -15.56 -0.14 -5.93
N GLU A 176 -15.14 0.34 -7.10
CA GLU A 176 -14.10 1.36 -7.22
C GLU A 176 -14.50 2.68 -6.55
N ALA A 177 -15.71 3.19 -6.81
CA ALA A 177 -16.19 4.43 -6.22
C ALA A 177 -16.23 4.36 -4.69
N ASN A 178 -16.79 3.28 -4.13
CA ASN A 178 -16.83 3.05 -2.70
C ASN A 178 -15.41 2.95 -2.11
N LEU A 179 -14.53 2.18 -2.75
CA LEU A 179 -13.18 2.00 -2.26
C LEU A 179 -12.36 3.30 -2.31
N ARG A 180 -12.54 4.13 -3.35
CA ARG A 180 -11.92 5.47 -3.41
C ARG A 180 -12.41 6.38 -2.28
N ARG A 181 -13.71 6.39 -1.99
CA ARG A 181 -14.29 7.13 -0.86
C ARG A 181 -13.67 6.68 0.46
N TYR A 182 -13.59 5.37 0.67
CA TYR A 182 -13.04 4.79 1.90
C TYR A 182 -11.53 5.06 2.06
N LEU A 183 -10.78 4.99 0.96
CA LEU A 183 -9.34 5.26 0.93
C LEU A 183 -8.99 6.75 0.76
N ALA A 184 -9.95 7.67 0.94
CA ALA A 184 -9.70 9.11 0.83
C ALA A 184 -8.51 9.60 1.70
N PRO A 185 -8.27 9.07 2.92
CA PRO A 185 -7.08 9.41 3.71
C PRO A 185 -5.75 9.01 3.03
N ASP A 186 -5.69 7.83 2.40
CA ASP A 186 -4.51 7.38 1.65
C ASP A 186 -4.22 8.33 0.47
N TYR A 187 -5.27 8.72 -0.26
CA TYR A 187 -5.17 9.70 -1.34
C TYR A 187 -4.74 11.09 -0.84
N ALA A 188 -5.19 11.52 0.34
CA ALA A 188 -4.78 12.79 0.92
C ALA A 188 -3.27 12.85 1.17
N CYS A 189 -2.67 11.78 1.71
CA CYS A 189 -1.23 11.69 1.93
C CYS A 189 -0.45 11.80 0.61
N ILE A 190 -0.90 11.13 -0.44
CA ILE A 190 -0.30 11.21 -1.78
C ILE A 190 -0.39 12.63 -2.34
N ARG A 191 -1.55 13.29 -2.21
CA ARG A 191 -1.73 14.68 -2.66
C ARG A 191 -0.78 15.64 -1.94
N THR A 192 -0.58 15.48 -0.63
CA THR A 192 0.39 16.28 0.13
C THR A 192 1.80 16.13 -0.44
N LEU A 193 2.25 14.89 -0.68
CA LEU A 193 3.56 14.63 -1.30
C LEU A 193 3.65 15.18 -2.73
N GLY A 194 2.56 15.12 -3.50
CA GLY A 194 2.44 15.74 -4.81
C GLY A 194 2.55 17.26 -4.77
N ALA A 195 1.90 17.91 -3.80
CA ALA A 195 1.99 19.36 -3.58
C ALA A 195 3.41 19.81 -3.21
N TRP A 196 4.17 18.94 -2.52
CA TRP A 196 5.60 19.12 -2.25
C TRP A 196 6.50 18.82 -3.45
N ARG A 197 5.93 18.47 -4.61
CA ARG A 197 6.64 18.12 -5.85
C ARG A 197 7.58 16.91 -5.70
N LEU A 198 7.28 16.02 -4.76
CA LEU A 198 8.05 14.80 -4.52
C LEU A 198 7.60 13.62 -5.39
N ILE A 199 6.42 13.73 -6.01
CA ILE A 199 5.86 12.75 -6.95
C ILE A 199 5.72 13.43 -8.32
N PRO A 200 6.23 12.82 -9.42
CA PRO A 200 6.06 13.40 -10.75
C PRO A 200 4.57 13.58 -11.12
N PRO A 201 4.17 14.73 -11.71
CA PRO A 201 2.77 14.99 -12.05
C PRO A 201 2.13 13.92 -12.94
N GLN A 202 2.91 13.32 -13.84
CA GLN A 202 2.44 12.25 -14.73
C GLN A 202 2.02 11.00 -13.96
N VAL A 203 2.68 10.71 -12.83
CA VAL A 203 2.28 9.58 -11.98
C VAL A 203 1.01 9.93 -11.22
N LEU A 204 0.86 11.16 -10.72
CA LEU A 204 -0.35 11.60 -10.01
C LEU A 204 -1.62 11.49 -10.87
N GLN A 205 -1.52 11.73 -12.18
CA GLN A 205 -2.63 11.59 -13.12
C GLN A 205 -3.13 10.15 -13.29
N GLN A 206 -2.36 9.16 -12.83
CA GLN A 206 -2.68 7.73 -12.96
C GLN A 206 -3.28 7.12 -11.68
N LEU A 207 -3.45 7.90 -10.59
CA LEU A 207 -3.89 7.43 -9.26
C LEU A 207 -5.39 7.69 -9.03
#